data_AF-A0A7U9RXQ2-F1
#
_entry.id   AF-A0A7U9RXQ2-F1
#
_cell.length_a   1.000
_cell.length_b   1.000
_cell.length_c   1.000
_cell.angle_alpha   90.00
_cell.angle_beta   90.00
_cell.angle_gamma   90.00
#
_symmetry.space_group_name_H-M   'P 1'
#
loop_
_entity.id
_entity.type
_entity.pdbx_description
1 polymer ?
#
loop_
_entity_poly.entity_id
_entity_poly.type
_entity_poly.pdbx_seq_one_letter_code
_entity_poly.pdbx_strand_id
1 'polypeptide(L)'
;METMTGDETIEFAFKGTGIDVIAPKNSGRYGELKVYIDEEETGIANCNSDSGLAKQVVFSKRDLEDGTHTIKLTAEGQSGRKIEFDAFTVYEKGWENIPEINVSFDLEKTPLSGSAPASQTVLAGSSIVLPACSASVTDYRFAGWNDGKKVYAANREYKVLSADMTFTAVWERTAQTVTKQCTMTVNPPAAAAVTEVSLEKDRIVLKKEDTTSLVATVTPYFGTEKNIAWSVDDSSVAEVNEDGVITGKAVGKATVTATANGKSDSCEVYVVEHINISGRQELLFTLQTLKDLAEKYGTDDYDAQVAEIEKLLENGDALLQTEIEESITKIDRAEATLIKKGLNLAITDADHLDLNGYTADTVQAVRDALEKAKVVQSKEDATVSEMKIALQKLPFIRQLLFMISRQIKEKEGRYAKKTKLKIL
;
A
#
# COMPACT_ATOMS: atom_id res chain seq x y z
N MET A 1 -37.39 -44.53 -13.77
CA MET A 1 -37.41 -45.56 -14.82
C MET A 1 -36.01 -46.04 -15.18
N GLU A 2 -35.66 -47.24 -14.74
CA GLU A 2 -34.40 -47.92 -15.03
C GLU A 2 -34.70 -49.14 -15.92
N THR A 3 -33.80 -49.47 -16.86
CA THR A 3 -33.99 -50.58 -17.81
C THR A 3 -32.93 -51.64 -17.57
N MET A 4 -33.36 -52.86 -17.29
CA MET A 4 -32.52 -54.03 -17.06
C MET A 4 -32.57 -54.97 -18.27
N THR A 5 -31.45 -55.60 -18.61
CA THR A 5 -31.35 -56.61 -19.67
C THR A 5 -30.50 -57.79 -19.22
N GLY A 6 -31.01 -59.02 -19.34
CA GLY A 6 -30.23 -60.28 -19.20
C GLY A 6 -29.48 -60.46 -17.87
N ASP A 7 -30.08 -61.21 -16.94
CA ASP A 7 -29.55 -61.64 -15.64
C ASP A 7 -29.00 -60.52 -14.73
N GLU A 8 -29.18 -59.25 -15.11
CA GLU A 8 -28.90 -58.08 -14.28
C GLU A 8 -29.77 -58.09 -13.02
N THR A 9 -29.19 -57.59 -11.94
CA THR A 9 -29.82 -57.52 -10.62
C THR A 9 -29.73 -56.11 -10.06
N ILE A 10 -30.83 -55.62 -9.47
CA ILE A 10 -30.84 -54.43 -8.64
C ILE A 10 -31.27 -54.79 -7.22
N GLU A 11 -30.63 -54.19 -6.23
CA GLU A 11 -30.89 -54.45 -4.82
C GLU A 11 -31.05 -53.14 -4.05
N PHE A 12 -32.05 -53.08 -3.17
CA PHE A 12 -32.43 -51.90 -2.41
C PHE A 12 -32.89 -52.27 -1.00
N ALA A 13 -32.31 -51.62 0.01
CA ALA A 13 -32.76 -51.75 1.39
C ALA A 13 -33.88 -50.75 1.72
N PHE A 14 -34.93 -51.19 2.40
CA PHE A 14 -36.04 -50.37 2.87
C PHE A 14 -36.40 -50.71 4.30
N LYS A 15 -37.17 -49.83 4.96
CA LYS A 15 -37.73 -50.09 6.29
C LYS A 15 -39.24 -49.96 6.21
N GLY A 16 -39.98 -50.96 6.70
CA GLY A 16 -41.44 -50.95 6.68
C GLY A 16 -42.02 -52.35 6.76
N THR A 17 -43.34 -52.43 6.73
CA THR A 17 -44.12 -53.68 6.80
C THR A 17 -44.51 -54.21 5.42
N GLY A 18 -44.11 -53.52 4.34
CA GLY A 18 -44.48 -53.95 3.00
C GLY A 18 -43.86 -53.12 1.88
N ILE A 19 -43.88 -53.68 0.67
CA ILE A 19 -43.39 -53.03 -0.54
C ILE A 19 -44.20 -53.45 -1.77
N ASP A 20 -44.48 -52.47 -2.62
CA ASP A 20 -44.97 -52.68 -3.98
C ASP A 20 -43.90 -52.28 -5.00
N VAL A 21 -43.77 -53.08 -6.05
CA VAL A 21 -42.91 -52.81 -7.21
C VAL A 21 -43.77 -52.24 -8.32
N ILE A 22 -43.44 -51.03 -8.77
CA ILE A 22 -44.18 -50.33 -9.81
C ILE A 22 -43.35 -50.29 -11.10
N ALA A 23 -43.92 -50.84 -12.17
CA ALA A 23 -43.32 -50.91 -13.48
C ALA A 23 -44.38 -50.74 -14.58
N PRO A 24 -44.02 -50.28 -15.79
CA PRO A 24 -44.90 -50.37 -16.94
C PRO A 24 -45.11 -51.84 -17.34
N LYS A 25 -46.30 -52.16 -17.84
CA LYS A 25 -46.61 -53.42 -18.53
C LYS A 25 -46.83 -53.15 -20.01
N ASN A 26 -46.38 -54.01 -20.93
CA ASN A 26 -46.57 -53.76 -22.36
C ASN A 26 -46.72 -55.02 -23.20
N SER A 27 -47.30 -54.87 -24.41
CA SER A 27 -47.33 -55.94 -25.41
C SER A 27 -46.05 -55.97 -26.22
N GLY A 28 -45.52 -57.18 -26.41
CA GLY A 28 -44.23 -57.39 -27.06
C GLY A 28 -43.10 -57.63 -26.05
N ARG A 29 -43.08 -58.84 -25.50
CA ARG A 29 -41.91 -59.51 -24.89
C ARG A 29 -41.17 -58.72 -23.78
N TYR A 30 -41.87 -58.00 -22.90
CA TYR A 30 -41.26 -57.56 -21.64
C TYR A 30 -41.08 -58.78 -20.72
N GLY A 31 -39.99 -58.85 -19.97
CA GLY A 31 -39.65 -60.05 -19.18
C GLY A 31 -40.42 -60.16 -17.87
N GLU A 32 -40.08 -61.18 -17.10
CA GLU A 32 -40.48 -61.32 -15.70
C GLU A 32 -39.26 -60.99 -14.80
N LEU A 33 -39.50 -60.31 -13.67
CA LEU A 33 -38.46 -60.08 -12.66
C LEU A 33 -38.65 -61.08 -11.52
N LYS A 34 -37.62 -61.83 -11.18
CA LYS A 34 -37.62 -62.57 -9.92
C LYS A 34 -37.36 -61.60 -8.77
N VAL A 35 -38.19 -61.71 -7.74
CA VAL A 35 -38.20 -60.83 -6.56
C VAL A 35 -37.75 -61.63 -5.36
N TYR A 36 -36.68 -61.17 -4.74
CA TYR A 36 -36.16 -61.69 -3.48
C TYR A 36 -36.38 -60.64 -2.39
N ILE A 37 -36.86 -61.05 -1.23
CA ILE A 37 -36.90 -60.22 -0.02
C ILE A 37 -36.02 -60.91 1.01
N ASP A 38 -35.06 -60.16 1.58
CA ASP A 38 -34.09 -60.64 2.56
C ASP A 38 -33.38 -61.93 2.12
N GLU A 39 -32.88 -61.91 0.88
CA GLU A 39 -32.18 -63.01 0.21
C GLU A 39 -33.04 -64.25 -0.12
N GLU A 40 -34.32 -64.30 0.27
CA GLU A 40 -35.25 -65.40 -0.06
C GLU A 40 -36.12 -65.08 -1.30
N GLU A 41 -36.23 -66.02 -2.25
CA GLU A 41 -37.08 -65.84 -3.44
C GLU A 41 -38.55 -65.77 -3.04
N THR A 42 -39.14 -64.58 -3.14
CA THR A 42 -40.48 -64.30 -2.62
C THR A 42 -41.54 -64.28 -3.72
N GLY A 43 -41.16 -64.07 -4.98
CA GLY A 43 -42.09 -64.20 -6.09
C GLY A 43 -41.57 -63.64 -7.41
N ILE A 44 -42.49 -63.45 -8.35
CA ILE A 44 -42.20 -62.99 -9.71
C ILE A 44 -43.07 -61.77 -10.04
N ALA A 45 -42.44 -60.68 -10.49
CA ALA A 45 -43.12 -59.48 -10.98
C ALA A 45 -43.31 -59.56 -12.50
N ASN A 46 -44.57 -59.74 -12.94
CA ASN A 46 -44.89 -59.91 -14.35
C ASN A 46 -45.18 -58.56 -15.02
N CYS A 47 -44.31 -58.19 -15.95
CA CYS A 47 -44.37 -56.92 -16.69
C CYS A 47 -45.02 -57.06 -18.09
N ASN A 48 -45.71 -58.16 -18.38
CA ASN A 48 -46.39 -58.39 -19.66
C ASN A 48 -47.88 -58.00 -19.62
N SER A 49 -48.36 -57.42 -20.72
CA SER A 49 -49.79 -57.21 -20.98
C SER A 49 -50.05 -57.14 -22.49
N ASP A 50 -51.31 -57.29 -22.92
CA ASP A 50 -51.68 -57.19 -24.35
C ASP A 50 -51.65 -55.75 -24.90
N SER A 51 -51.49 -54.76 -24.02
CA SER A 51 -51.36 -53.34 -24.35
C SER A 51 -50.44 -52.61 -23.36
N GLY A 52 -49.89 -51.46 -23.76
CA GLY A 52 -49.02 -50.64 -22.93
C GLY A 52 -49.75 -49.93 -21.79
N LEU A 53 -49.39 -50.24 -20.55
CA LEU A 53 -49.93 -49.66 -19.31
C LEU A 53 -48.78 -49.15 -18.45
N ALA A 54 -48.68 -47.83 -18.27
CA ALA A 54 -47.65 -47.24 -17.41
C ALA A 54 -48.00 -47.38 -15.92
N LYS A 55 -46.97 -47.39 -15.05
CA LYS A 55 -47.07 -47.30 -13.57
C LYS A 55 -48.00 -48.33 -12.93
N GLN A 56 -47.85 -49.60 -13.30
CA GLN A 56 -48.64 -50.67 -12.73
C GLN A 56 -47.89 -51.29 -11.55
N VAL A 57 -48.62 -51.68 -10.50
CA VAL A 57 -48.07 -52.54 -9.45
C VAL A 57 -47.90 -53.93 -10.05
N VAL A 58 -46.65 -54.32 -10.30
CA VAL A 58 -46.31 -55.61 -10.92
C VAL A 58 -45.97 -56.68 -9.90
N PHE A 59 -45.64 -56.28 -8.66
CA PHE A 59 -45.49 -57.16 -7.51
C PHE A 59 -45.85 -56.42 -6.22
N SER A 60 -46.37 -57.16 -5.23
CA SER A 60 -46.75 -56.61 -3.93
C SER A 60 -46.51 -57.64 -2.83
N LYS A 61 -45.86 -57.20 -1.74
CA LYS A 61 -45.70 -57.96 -0.50
C LYS A 61 -45.94 -57.01 0.67
N ARG A 62 -47.06 -57.15 1.38
CA ARG A 62 -47.54 -56.15 2.37
C ARG A 62 -47.67 -56.67 3.79
N ASP A 63 -47.23 -57.90 4.01
CA ASP A 63 -47.33 -58.67 5.25
C ASP A 63 -45.93 -58.98 5.82
N LEU A 64 -44.96 -58.09 5.60
CA LEU A 64 -43.64 -58.21 6.22
C LEU A 64 -43.71 -57.74 7.69
N GLU A 65 -42.83 -58.30 8.51
CA GLU A 65 -42.65 -57.77 9.87
C GLU A 65 -42.18 -56.31 9.82
N ASP A 66 -42.44 -55.54 10.87
CA ASP A 66 -42.03 -54.14 10.90
C ASP A 66 -40.52 -54.06 11.17
N GLY A 67 -39.74 -53.81 10.12
CA GLY A 67 -38.29 -53.89 10.20
C GLY A 67 -37.58 -53.33 8.99
N THR A 68 -36.24 -53.44 9.00
CA THR A 68 -35.42 -53.16 7.82
C THR A 68 -35.31 -54.44 7.01
N HIS A 69 -35.63 -54.33 5.72
CA HIS A 69 -35.63 -55.41 4.75
C HIS A 69 -34.84 -55.02 3.51
N THR A 70 -34.47 -55.99 2.68
CA THR A 70 -33.79 -55.78 1.41
C THR A 70 -34.58 -56.43 0.30
N ILE A 71 -34.90 -55.69 -0.75
CA ILE A 71 -35.49 -56.25 -1.97
C ILE A 71 -34.43 -56.34 -3.05
N LYS A 72 -34.34 -57.49 -3.71
CA LYS A 72 -33.52 -57.71 -4.90
C LYS A 72 -34.38 -58.17 -6.06
N LEU A 73 -34.26 -57.49 -7.19
CA LEU A 73 -34.94 -57.83 -8.44
C LEU A 73 -33.92 -58.33 -9.45
N THR A 74 -34.15 -59.53 -9.99
CA THR A 74 -33.29 -60.16 -11.01
C THR A 74 -34.07 -60.35 -12.30
N ALA A 75 -33.53 -59.84 -13.41
CA ALA A 75 -34.11 -60.02 -14.74
C ALA A 75 -33.72 -61.39 -15.31
N GLU A 76 -34.59 -62.41 -15.21
CA GLU A 76 -34.21 -63.76 -15.65
C GLU A 76 -34.53 -64.04 -17.12
N GLY A 77 -33.53 -64.53 -17.87
CA GLY A 77 -33.75 -65.46 -18.99
C GLY A 77 -34.52 -64.95 -20.23
N GLN A 78 -33.91 -64.06 -21.02
CA GLN A 78 -33.76 -64.23 -22.48
C GLN A 78 -32.94 -63.07 -23.06
N SER A 79 -31.69 -63.38 -23.42
CA SER A 79 -30.70 -62.47 -24.03
C SER A 79 -31.34 -61.50 -25.03
N GLY A 80 -31.18 -60.19 -24.76
CA GLY A 80 -31.58 -59.10 -25.65
C GLY A 80 -32.94 -58.41 -25.37
N ARG A 81 -33.58 -58.64 -24.22
CA ARG A 81 -34.89 -58.01 -23.88
C ARG A 81 -34.78 -57.02 -22.72
N LYS A 82 -35.51 -55.90 -22.83
CA LYS A 82 -35.56 -54.80 -21.86
C LYS A 82 -36.69 -55.02 -20.85
N ILE A 83 -36.38 -54.95 -19.56
CA ILE A 83 -37.36 -54.87 -18.49
C ILE A 83 -37.22 -53.49 -17.84
N GLU A 84 -38.32 -52.76 -17.75
CA GLU A 84 -38.33 -51.42 -17.17
C GLU A 84 -38.93 -51.46 -15.77
N PHE A 85 -38.27 -50.80 -14.83
CA PHE A 85 -38.74 -50.59 -13.46
C PHE A 85 -38.87 -49.08 -13.22
N ASP A 86 -39.92 -48.62 -12.52
CA ASP A 86 -40.13 -47.19 -12.30
C ASP A 86 -39.91 -46.75 -10.84
N ALA A 87 -40.62 -47.37 -9.89
CA ALA A 87 -40.59 -46.94 -8.49
C ALA A 87 -40.99 -48.07 -7.52
N PHE A 88 -40.63 -47.90 -6.25
CA PHE A 88 -41.18 -48.67 -5.14
C PHE A 88 -42.16 -47.82 -4.35
N THR A 89 -43.23 -48.44 -3.86
CA THR A 89 -44.01 -47.88 -2.74
C THR A 89 -43.70 -48.71 -1.50
N VAL A 90 -43.10 -48.09 -0.49
CA VAL A 90 -42.82 -48.74 0.79
C VAL A 90 -43.95 -48.40 1.76
N TYR A 91 -44.49 -49.42 2.43
CA TYR A 91 -45.55 -49.29 3.41
C TYR A 91 -44.95 -49.37 4.81
N GLU A 92 -45.17 -48.32 5.60
CA GLU A 92 -44.81 -48.27 7.01
C GLU A 92 -46.07 -48.42 7.89
N LYS A 93 -45.89 -48.90 9.12
CA LYS A 93 -46.98 -49.11 10.07
C LYS A 93 -47.69 -47.78 10.41
N GLY A 94 -48.99 -47.65 10.11
CA GLY A 94 -49.86 -46.53 10.57
C GLY A 94 -50.46 -45.58 9.51
N TRP A 95 -50.29 -45.88 8.21
CA TRP A 95 -50.75 -45.03 7.09
C TRP A 95 -52.29 -44.83 6.97
N GLU A 96 -53.14 -45.60 7.65
CA GLU A 96 -54.60 -45.55 7.43
C GLU A 96 -55.37 -44.47 8.22
N ASN A 97 -54.73 -43.70 9.12
CA ASN A 97 -55.41 -42.67 9.95
C ASN A 97 -54.62 -41.36 10.06
N ILE A 98 -54.48 -40.61 8.96
CA ILE A 98 -53.85 -39.27 8.97
C ILE A 98 -54.92 -38.21 9.30
N PRO A 99 -54.76 -37.39 10.36
CA PRO A 99 -55.79 -36.42 10.74
C PRO A 99 -55.89 -35.25 9.74
N GLU A 100 -57.11 -34.76 9.52
CA GLU A 100 -57.36 -33.48 8.84
C GLU A 100 -57.04 -32.31 9.78
N ILE A 101 -56.38 -31.30 9.23
CA ILE A 101 -55.86 -30.12 9.92
C ILE A 101 -56.46 -28.87 9.30
N ASN A 102 -57.03 -28.01 10.13
CA ASN A 102 -57.48 -26.69 9.73
C ASN A 102 -56.31 -25.69 9.78
N VAL A 103 -56.07 -25.05 8.64
CA VAL A 103 -55.11 -23.94 8.52
C VAL A 103 -55.89 -22.66 8.24
N SER A 104 -55.79 -21.71 9.16
CA SER A 104 -56.49 -20.41 9.10
C SER A 104 -55.50 -19.24 9.06
N PHE A 105 -55.98 -18.06 8.69
CA PHE A 105 -55.18 -16.84 8.56
C PHE A 105 -55.83 -15.68 9.30
N ASP A 106 -55.06 -15.02 10.16
CA ASP A 106 -55.49 -13.85 10.92
C ASP A 106 -54.68 -12.63 10.51
N LEU A 107 -55.35 -11.52 10.21
CA LEU A 107 -54.68 -10.28 9.82
C LEU A 107 -54.04 -9.54 10.99
N GLU A 108 -54.38 -9.84 12.24
CA GLU A 108 -53.88 -9.17 13.47
C GLU A 108 -54.20 -7.66 13.57
N LYS A 109 -54.51 -7.01 12.45
CA LYS A 109 -54.89 -5.60 12.31
C LYS A 109 -56.16 -5.49 11.51
N THR A 110 -57.00 -4.53 11.89
CA THR A 110 -58.18 -4.18 11.11
C THR A 110 -57.74 -3.60 9.75
N PRO A 111 -58.09 -4.23 8.63
CA PRO A 111 -57.69 -3.75 7.33
C PRO A 111 -58.49 -2.50 6.93
N LEU A 112 -57.85 -1.61 6.18
CA LEU A 112 -58.51 -0.50 5.49
C LEU A 112 -59.36 -1.03 4.31
N SER A 113 -58.89 -2.10 3.65
CA SER A 113 -59.59 -2.80 2.57
C SER A 113 -59.07 -4.24 2.43
N GLY A 114 -59.84 -5.12 1.79
CA GLY A 114 -59.50 -6.55 1.65
C GLY A 114 -59.86 -7.38 2.90
N SER A 115 -59.51 -8.68 2.88
CA SER A 115 -59.82 -9.62 3.95
C SER A 115 -58.69 -10.65 4.14
N ALA A 116 -58.73 -11.38 5.25
CA ALA A 116 -57.87 -12.55 5.44
C ALA A 116 -58.15 -13.58 4.32
N PRO A 117 -57.14 -14.35 3.90
CA PRO A 117 -57.35 -15.54 3.06
C PRO A 117 -58.31 -16.53 3.72
N ALA A 118 -59.03 -17.31 2.91
CA ALA A 118 -59.91 -18.36 3.41
C ALA A 118 -59.10 -19.49 4.09
N SER A 119 -59.67 -20.09 5.14
CA SER A 119 -59.10 -21.27 5.76
C SER A 119 -59.15 -22.48 4.82
N GLN A 120 -58.23 -23.41 5.02
CA GLN A 120 -58.15 -24.66 4.27
C GLN A 120 -58.05 -25.87 5.20
N THR A 121 -58.61 -26.99 4.79
CA THR A 121 -58.51 -28.28 5.49
C THR A 121 -57.60 -29.20 4.70
N VAL A 122 -56.53 -29.71 5.32
CA VAL A 122 -55.54 -30.57 4.66
C VAL A 122 -55.10 -31.72 5.58
N LEU A 123 -54.62 -32.82 5.03
CA LEU A 123 -54.11 -33.94 5.84
C LEU A 123 -52.77 -33.58 6.50
N ALA A 124 -52.57 -33.97 7.75
CA ALA A 124 -51.32 -33.76 8.47
C ALA A 124 -50.11 -34.29 7.70
N GLY A 125 -49.03 -33.51 7.65
CA GLY A 125 -47.82 -33.84 6.89
C GLY A 125 -47.83 -33.43 5.41
N SER A 126 -48.98 -32.97 4.88
CA SER A 126 -49.10 -32.45 3.51
C SER A 126 -48.44 -31.07 3.37
N SER A 127 -48.13 -30.68 2.13
CA SER A 127 -47.67 -29.33 1.81
C SER A 127 -48.81 -28.43 1.33
N ILE A 128 -48.79 -27.16 1.75
CA ILE A 128 -49.65 -26.08 1.25
C ILE A 128 -48.80 -24.95 0.69
N VAL A 129 -49.37 -24.11 -0.19
CA VAL A 129 -48.75 -22.84 -0.58
C VAL A 129 -49.38 -21.72 0.24
N LEU A 130 -48.57 -20.96 0.98
CA LEU A 130 -49.06 -19.85 1.79
C LEU A 130 -49.64 -18.75 0.88
N PRO A 131 -50.89 -18.31 1.08
CA PRO A 131 -51.55 -17.40 0.17
C PRO A 131 -50.96 -15.98 0.21
N ALA A 132 -51.12 -15.23 -0.87
CA ALA A 132 -50.93 -13.78 -0.85
C ALA A 132 -51.99 -13.12 0.05
N CYS A 133 -51.61 -12.03 0.72
CA CYS A 133 -52.54 -11.22 1.50
C CYS A 133 -53.07 -10.06 0.64
N SER A 134 -54.39 -10.00 0.44
CA SER A 134 -55.04 -8.90 -0.30
C SER A 134 -55.39 -7.70 0.58
N ALA A 135 -55.22 -7.82 1.90
CA ALA A 135 -55.57 -6.79 2.85
C ALA A 135 -54.55 -5.64 2.84
N SER A 136 -55.05 -4.41 2.91
CA SER A 136 -54.24 -3.20 3.05
C SER A 136 -54.40 -2.60 4.44
N VAL A 137 -53.30 -2.22 5.10
CA VAL A 137 -53.32 -1.52 6.40
C VAL A 137 -52.59 -0.18 6.25
N THR A 138 -53.20 0.91 6.72
CA THR A 138 -52.64 2.27 6.62
C THR A 138 -51.25 2.35 7.22
N ASP A 139 -50.27 2.90 6.50
CA ASP A 139 -48.85 3.03 6.89
C ASP A 139 -48.08 1.70 7.08
N TYR A 140 -48.64 0.56 6.69
CA TYR A 140 -47.96 -0.73 6.77
C TYR A 140 -48.00 -1.49 5.44
N ARG A 141 -46.97 -2.32 5.21
CA ARG A 141 -46.97 -3.35 4.16
C ARG A 141 -46.99 -4.74 4.79
N PHE A 142 -47.65 -5.68 4.12
CA PHE A 142 -47.63 -7.09 4.52
C PHE A 142 -46.22 -7.67 4.30
N ALA A 143 -45.64 -8.24 5.34
CA ALA A 143 -44.28 -8.78 5.35
C ALA A 143 -44.23 -10.33 5.35
N GLY A 144 -45.34 -10.99 5.69
CA GLY A 144 -45.43 -12.45 5.69
C GLY A 144 -46.42 -13.00 6.70
N TRP A 145 -46.49 -14.33 6.77
CA TRP A 145 -47.32 -15.10 7.68
C TRP A 145 -46.47 -15.73 8.78
N ASN A 146 -46.86 -15.58 10.04
CA ASN A 146 -46.17 -16.16 11.19
C ASN A 146 -46.95 -17.36 11.75
N ASP A 147 -46.30 -18.51 11.89
CA ASP A 147 -46.88 -19.73 12.50
C ASP A 147 -46.79 -19.75 14.05
N GLY A 148 -46.35 -18.65 14.66
CA GLY A 148 -46.05 -18.54 16.09
C GLY A 148 -44.58 -18.80 16.43
N LYS A 149 -43.77 -19.27 15.48
CA LYS A 149 -42.31 -19.47 15.64
C LYS A 149 -41.51 -18.69 14.60
N LYS A 150 -41.96 -18.66 13.36
CA LYS A 150 -41.22 -18.10 12.22
C LYS A 150 -42.17 -17.41 11.24
N VAL A 151 -41.64 -16.35 10.62
CA VAL A 151 -42.31 -15.62 9.54
C VAL A 151 -41.91 -16.19 8.18
N TYR A 152 -42.91 -16.44 7.34
CA TYR A 152 -42.77 -16.96 5.99
C TYR A 152 -43.37 -15.97 4.99
N ALA A 153 -42.68 -15.76 3.86
CA ALA A 153 -43.23 -14.97 2.77
C ALA A 153 -44.45 -15.66 2.14
N ALA A 154 -45.36 -14.88 1.58
CA ALA A 154 -46.44 -15.42 0.75
C ALA A 154 -45.88 -16.18 -0.48
N ASN A 155 -46.71 -17.08 -1.02
CA ASN A 155 -46.42 -17.98 -2.13
C ASN A 155 -45.28 -18.98 -1.88
N ARG A 156 -44.93 -19.23 -0.62
CA ARG A 156 -43.99 -20.29 -0.21
C ARG A 156 -44.72 -21.56 0.14
N GLU A 157 -44.11 -22.70 -0.21
CA GLU A 157 -44.57 -24.01 0.25
C GLU A 157 -44.28 -24.19 1.74
N TYR A 158 -45.24 -24.74 2.48
CA TYR A 158 -45.17 -25.00 3.91
C TYR A 158 -45.70 -26.39 4.22
N LYS A 159 -44.95 -27.18 4.99
CA LYS A 159 -45.34 -28.52 5.43
C LYS A 159 -46.23 -28.41 6.67
N VAL A 160 -47.49 -28.82 6.56
CA VAL A 160 -48.48 -28.76 7.63
C VAL A 160 -48.17 -29.81 8.69
N LEU A 161 -48.19 -29.38 9.95
CA LEU A 161 -47.88 -30.19 11.12
C LEU A 161 -49.12 -31.00 11.58
N SER A 162 -49.00 -31.70 12.70
CA SER A 162 -50.01 -32.64 13.20
C SER A 162 -51.13 -32.00 14.06
N ALA A 163 -51.36 -30.69 13.95
CA ALA A 163 -52.40 -29.97 14.69
C ALA A 163 -52.88 -28.71 13.95
N ASP A 164 -54.11 -28.30 14.23
CA ASP A 164 -54.71 -27.05 13.71
C ASP A 164 -53.82 -25.85 13.99
N MET A 165 -53.76 -24.92 13.04
CA MET A 165 -52.90 -23.75 13.13
C MET A 165 -53.51 -22.51 12.51
N THR A 166 -53.14 -21.37 13.07
CA THR A 166 -53.46 -20.05 12.54
C THR A 166 -52.17 -19.32 12.22
N PHE A 167 -52.05 -18.87 10.98
CA PHE A 167 -50.99 -17.98 10.57
C PHE A 167 -51.40 -16.53 10.82
N THR A 168 -50.58 -15.81 11.57
CA THR A 168 -50.81 -14.40 11.88
C THR A 168 -50.02 -13.51 10.92
N ALA A 169 -50.67 -12.52 10.30
CA ALA A 169 -50.02 -11.59 9.40
C ALA A 169 -48.98 -10.74 10.15
N VAL A 170 -47.82 -10.53 9.52
CA VAL A 170 -46.78 -9.63 10.01
C VAL A 170 -46.76 -8.39 9.13
N TRP A 171 -46.75 -7.22 9.78
CA TRP A 171 -46.83 -5.92 9.13
C TRP A 171 -45.58 -5.10 9.41
N GLU A 172 -44.98 -4.53 8.36
CA GLU A 172 -43.83 -3.63 8.47
C GLU A 172 -44.27 -2.19 8.17
N ARG A 173 -43.85 -1.23 8.99
CA ARG A 173 -44.15 0.20 8.75
C ARG A 173 -43.54 0.63 7.43
N THR A 174 -44.35 1.22 6.56
CA THR A 174 -43.88 1.88 5.34
C THR A 174 -43.23 3.21 5.76
N ALA A 175 -41.94 3.38 5.49
CA ALA A 175 -41.23 4.61 5.83
C ALA A 175 -41.84 5.78 5.06
N GLN A 176 -42.37 6.78 5.78
CA GLN A 176 -42.74 8.06 5.17
C GLN A 176 -41.46 8.80 4.77
N THR A 177 -41.31 9.10 3.49
CA THR A 177 -40.20 9.92 3.00
C THR A 177 -40.50 11.39 3.33
N VAL A 178 -39.90 11.92 4.39
CA VAL A 178 -39.86 13.37 4.62
C VAL A 178 -38.61 13.91 3.92
N THR A 179 -38.79 14.50 2.74
CA THR A 179 -37.71 15.23 2.07
C THR A 179 -37.59 16.61 2.69
N LYS A 180 -36.55 16.83 3.52
CA LYS A 180 -36.04 18.19 3.76
C LYS A 180 -34.98 18.48 2.71
N GLN A 181 -35.20 19.50 1.88
CA GLN A 181 -34.13 20.03 1.05
C GLN A 181 -33.21 20.90 1.90
N CYS A 182 -31.93 20.55 1.95
CA CYS A 182 -30.86 21.47 2.33
C CYS A 182 -30.30 22.08 1.05
N THR A 183 -30.46 23.38 0.87
CA THR A 183 -29.70 24.12 -0.14
C THR A 183 -28.31 24.38 0.41
N MET A 184 -27.28 23.75 -0.16
CA MET A 184 -25.91 24.21 -0.01
C MET A 184 -25.70 25.42 -0.91
N THR A 185 -25.60 26.60 -0.31
CA THR A 185 -25.16 27.80 -1.03
C THR A 185 -23.63 27.85 -0.96
N VAL A 186 -22.95 27.58 -2.07
CA VAL A 186 -21.53 27.91 -2.21
C VAL A 186 -21.48 29.41 -2.52
N ASN A 187 -21.28 30.24 -1.50
CA ASN A 187 -20.97 31.64 -1.77
C ASN A 187 -19.57 31.68 -2.42
N PRO A 188 -19.41 32.32 -3.59
CA PRO A 188 -18.07 32.58 -4.09
C PRO A 188 -17.28 33.32 -3.00
N PRO A 189 -16.00 32.97 -2.76
CA PRO A 189 -15.19 33.70 -1.79
C PRO A 189 -15.29 35.19 -2.11
N ALA A 190 -15.56 36.01 -1.10
CA ALA A 190 -15.64 37.45 -1.27
C ALA A 190 -14.38 37.92 -2.01
N ALA A 191 -14.56 38.80 -3.00
CA ALA A 191 -13.45 39.35 -3.76
C ALA A 191 -12.43 39.94 -2.78
N ALA A 192 -11.22 39.41 -2.81
CA ALA A 192 -10.10 39.80 -1.97
C ALA A 192 -9.08 40.55 -2.83
N ALA A 193 -8.53 41.63 -2.28
CA ALA A 193 -7.41 42.31 -2.92
C ALA A 193 -6.15 41.44 -2.82
N VAL A 194 -5.31 41.48 -3.86
CA VAL A 194 -3.99 40.86 -3.82
C VAL A 194 -3.13 41.59 -2.78
N THR A 195 -2.63 40.86 -1.80
CA THR A 195 -1.76 41.39 -0.76
C THR A 195 -0.29 41.22 -1.11
N GLU A 196 0.05 40.15 -1.83
CA GLU A 196 1.42 39.74 -2.12
C GLU A 196 1.46 38.92 -3.42
N VAL A 197 2.56 39.10 -4.16
CA VAL A 197 3.03 38.19 -5.21
C VAL A 197 4.38 37.68 -4.74
N SER A 198 4.62 36.37 -4.85
CA SER A 198 5.93 35.78 -4.53
C SER A 198 6.38 34.81 -5.61
N LEU A 199 7.66 34.84 -5.91
CA LEU A 199 8.31 33.93 -6.85
C LEU A 199 8.92 32.75 -6.10
N GLU A 200 8.94 31.58 -6.76
CA GLU A 200 9.60 30.39 -6.20
C GLU A 200 11.13 30.52 -6.12
N LYS A 201 11.70 31.44 -6.90
CA LYS A 201 13.14 31.69 -7.02
C LYS A 201 13.37 33.19 -7.20
N ASP A 202 14.39 33.70 -6.54
CA ASP A 202 14.91 35.06 -6.70
C ASP A 202 16.08 35.12 -7.70
N ARG A 203 16.65 33.97 -8.07
CA ARG A 203 17.78 33.86 -9.01
C ARG A 203 17.71 32.63 -9.91
N ILE A 204 18.06 32.81 -11.18
CA ILE A 204 18.18 31.75 -12.20
C ILE A 204 19.48 31.95 -13.00
N VAL A 205 20.20 30.86 -13.24
CA VAL A 205 21.29 30.79 -14.25
C VAL A 205 20.91 29.73 -15.28
N LEU A 206 20.94 30.08 -16.56
CA LEU A 206 20.67 29.16 -17.66
C LEU A 206 21.61 29.42 -18.85
N LYS A 207 21.75 28.45 -19.75
CA LYS A 207 22.53 28.67 -20.97
C LYS A 207 21.73 29.47 -21.99
N LYS A 208 22.44 30.09 -22.93
CA LYS A 208 21.84 30.66 -24.12
C LYS A 208 20.99 29.61 -24.85
N GLU A 209 19.82 30.03 -25.34
CA GLU A 209 18.77 29.24 -25.99
C GLU A 209 18.05 28.22 -25.09
N ASP A 210 18.50 28.01 -23.85
CA ASP A 210 17.77 27.17 -22.90
C ASP A 210 16.52 27.91 -22.40
N THR A 211 15.58 27.13 -21.87
CA THR A 211 14.34 27.64 -21.27
C THR A 211 14.14 27.09 -19.86
N THR A 212 13.53 27.87 -18.98
CA THR A 212 13.10 27.41 -17.64
C THR A 212 11.78 28.05 -17.25
N SER A 213 11.00 27.37 -16.40
CA SER A 213 9.80 27.94 -15.81
C SER A 213 10.16 28.71 -14.53
N LEU A 214 9.46 29.83 -14.32
CA LEU A 214 9.46 30.57 -13.06
C LEU A 214 8.01 30.69 -12.59
N VAL A 215 7.72 30.19 -11.39
CA VAL A 215 6.37 30.15 -10.84
C VAL A 215 6.14 31.35 -9.92
N ALA A 216 5.05 32.07 -10.14
CA ALA A 216 4.55 33.12 -9.26
C ALA A 216 3.31 32.64 -8.51
N THR A 217 3.23 32.97 -7.21
CA THR A 217 2.05 32.72 -6.38
C THR A 217 1.44 34.03 -5.90
N VAL A 218 0.11 34.08 -5.85
CA VAL A 218 -0.68 35.26 -5.47
C VAL A 218 -1.42 34.98 -4.18
N THR A 219 -1.25 35.86 -3.18
CA THR A 219 -1.91 35.76 -1.87
C THR A 219 -2.98 36.84 -1.71
N PRO A 220 -4.17 36.50 -1.17
CA PRO A 220 -4.63 35.15 -0.84
C PRO A 220 -4.99 34.31 -2.07
N TYR A 221 -4.89 32.98 -1.96
CA TYR A 221 -5.12 32.06 -3.09
C TYR A 221 -6.58 32.02 -3.59
N PHE A 222 -7.56 32.27 -2.70
CA PHE A 222 -8.99 32.28 -3.03
C PHE A 222 -9.53 33.71 -3.03
N GLY A 223 -10.46 34.00 -3.95
CA GLY A 223 -11.12 35.31 -4.05
C GLY A 223 -10.29 36.40 -4.75
N THR A 224 -9.09 36.08 -5.25
CA THR A 224 -8.23 36.99 -6.02
C THR A 224 -8.27 36.66 -7.51
N GLU A 225 -8.24 37.69 -8.35
CA GLU A 225 -7.92 37.53 -9.78
C GLU A 225 -6.42 37.32 -9.94
N LYS A 226 -6.03 36.22 -10.58
CA LYS A 226 -4.63 35.77 -10.69
C LYS A 226 -3.97 36.16 -12.01
N ASN A 227 -4.44 37.23 -12.63
CA ASN A 227 -3.87 37.73 -13.89
C ASN A 227 -2.47 38.28 -13.61
N ILE A 228 -1.47 37.40 -13.71
CA ILE A 228 -0.06 37.73 -13.53
C ILE A 228 0.45 38.27 -14.87
N ALA A 229 0.95 39.50 -14.84
CA ALA A 229 1.68 40.09 -15.94
C ALA A 229 3.18 39.88 -15.72
N TRP A 230 3.84 39.28 -16.70
CA TRP A 230 5.29 39.09 -16.71
C TRP A 230 5.97 40.19 -17.52
N SER A 231 7.12 40.67 -17.05
CA SER A 231 7.98 41.59 -17.78
C SER A 231 9.45 41.24 -17.57
N VAL A 232 10.29 41.71 -18.49
CA VAL A 232 11.75 41.62 -18.42
C VAL A 232 12.34 43.00 -18.69
N ASP A 233 13.37 43.39 -17.94
CA ASP A 233 14.05 44.68 -18.10
C ASP A 233 14.91 44.77 -19.37
N ASP A 234 15.52 43.66 -19.78
CA ASP A 234 16.33 43.54 -21.00
C ASP A 234 15.90 42.32 -21.83
N SER A 235 15.03 42.58 -22.81
CA SER A 235 14.51 41.57 -23.74
C SER A 235 15.53 41.07 -24.78
N SER A 236 16.72 41.68 -24.84
CA SER A 236 17.83 41.22 -25.67
C SER A 236 18.64 40.10 -24.98
N VAL A 237 18.63 40.07 -23.64
CA VAL A 237 19.29 39.06 -22.80
C VAL A 237 18.37 37.88 -22.52
N ALA A 238 17.14 38.11 -22.09
CA ALA A 238 16.16 37.06 -21.78
C ALA A 238 14.75 37.47 -22.19
N GLU A 239 13.88 36.50 -22.48
CA GLU A 239 12.46 36.74 -22.75
C GLU A 239 11.61 35.89 -21.81
N VAL A 240 10.47 36.41 -21.36
CA VAL A 240 9.50 35.69 -20.54
C VAL A 240 8.13 35.72 -21.23
N ASN A 241 7.46 34.58 -21.32
CA ASN A 241 6.11 34.50 -21.90
C ASN A 241 4.99 34.66 -20.85
N GLU A 242 3.74 34.62 -21.28
CA GLU A 242 2.56 34.77 -20.40
C GLU A 242 2.45 33.69 -19.31
N ASP A 243 3.03 32.51 -19.54
CA ASP A 243 3.04 31.37 -18.61
C ASP A 243 4.22 31.41 -17.61
N GLY A 244 5.08 32.43 -17.68
CA GLY A 244 6.28 32.52 -16.83
C GLY A 244 7.44 31.63 -17.30
N VAL A 245 7.46 31.21 -18.57
CA VAL A 245 8.58 30.50 -19.17
C VAL A 245 9.60 31.51 -19.69
N ILE A 246 10.82 31.41 -19.17
CA ILE A 246 11.96 32.27 -19.50
C ILE A 246 12.83 31.57 -20.54
N THR A 247 13.23 32.28 -21.59
CA THR A 247 14.16 31.85 -22.63
C THR A 247 15.40 32.74 -22.63
N GLY A 248 16.60 32.15 -22.57
CA GLY A 248 17.86 32.90 -22.65
C GLY A 248 18.21 33.25 -24.10
N LYS A 249 18.44 34.53 -24.42
CA LYS A 249 18.74 35.00 -25.78
C LYS A 249 20.20 35.38 -26.00
N ALA A 250 20.81 36.07 -25.04
CA ALA A 250 22.20 36.51 -25.13
C ALA A 250 22.83 36.52 -23.76
N VAL A 251 24.15 36.28 -23.71
CA VAL A 251 24.91 36.29 -22.46
C VAL A 251 24.75 37.64 -21.78
N GLY A 252 24.37 37.63 -20.50
CA GLY A 252 24.09 38.85 -19.76
C GLY A 252 23.23 38.61 -18.53
N LYS A 253 22.82 39.72 -17.91
CA LYS A 253 21.90 39.76 -16.78
C LYS A 253 20.62 40.46 -17.20
N ALA A 254 19.48 39.88 -16.85
CA ALA A 254 18.16 40.49 -16.95
C ALA A 254 17.39 40.26 -15.64
N THR A 255 16.33 41.01 -15.42
CA THR A 255 15.43 40.90 -14.27
C THR A 255 14.03 40.60 -14.80
N VAL A 256 13.49 39.46 -14.40
CA VAL A 256 12.11 39.06 -14.71
C VAL A 256 11.21 39.42 -13.55
N THR A 257 10.11 40.11 -13.81
CA THR A 257 9.16 40.58 -12.79
C THR A 257 7.78 40.00 -13.04
N ALA A 258 7.17 39.41 -12.00
CA ALA A 258 5.76 39.02 -12.00
C ALA A 258 4.95 40.08 -11.26
N THR A 259 3.87 40.57 -11.87
CA THR A 259 3.00 41.60 -11.28
C THR A 259 1.54 41.18 -11.30
N ALA A 260 0.84 41.32 -10.18
CA ALA A 260 -0.62 41.15 -10.10
C ALA A 260 -1.22 42.26 -9.23
N ASN A 261 -2.19 43.00 -9.77
CA ASN A 261 -2.91 44.08 -9.06
C ASN A 261 -1.99 45.08 -8.32
N GLY A 262 -0.86 45.46 -8.95
CA GLY A 262 0.08 46.44 -8.40
C GLY A 262 1.05 45.90 -7.34
N LYS A 263 0.99 44.59 -7.04
CA LYS A 263 2.01 43.88 -6.27
C LYS A 263 2.94 43.14 -7.22
N SER A 264 4.22 43.07 -6.87
CA SER A 264 5.23 42.47 -7.72
C SER A 264 6.33 41.79 -6.92
N ASP A 265 6.94 40.80 -7.54
CA ASP A 265 8.20 40.19 -7.10
C ASP A 265 9.09 39.92 -8.33
N SER A 266 10.39 39.81 -8.10
CA SER A 266 11.40 39.80 -9.18
C SER A 266 12.46 38.71 -9.01
N CYS A 267 12.92 38.16 -10.13
CA CYS A 267 13.98 37.17 -10.21
C CYS A 267 15.10 37.67 -11.11
N GLU A 268 16.36 37.58 -10.65
CA GLU A 268 17.53 37.85 -11.46
C GLU A 268 17.83 36.65 -12.37
N VAL A 269 17.91 36.89 -13.68
CA VAL A 269 18.19 35.89 -14.71
C VAL A 269 19.55 36.16 -15.32
N TYR A 270 20.43 35.18 -15.22
CA TYR A 270 21.75 35.21 -15.84
C TYR A 270 21.82 34.21 -16.97
N VAL A 271 22.09 34.70 -18.18
CA VAL A 271 22.30 33.85 -19.35
C VAL A 271 23.81 33.71 -19.56
N VAL A 272 24.29 32.47 -19.65
CA VAL A 272 25.71 32.13 -19.78
C VAL A 272 25.97 31.25 -21.00
N GLU A 273 27.21 31.18 -21.46
CA GLU A 273 27.59 30.20 -22.50
C GLU A 273 27.64 28.77 -21.93
N HIS A 274 28.13 28.63 -20.69
CA HIS A 274 28.34 27.35 -20.03
C HIS A 274 27.95 27.42 -18.56
N ILE A 275 27.22 26.41 -18.08
CA ILE A 275 26.93 26.22 -16.65
C ILE A 275 28.11 25.47 -16.05
N ASN A 276 28.77 26.06 -15.05
CA ASN A 276 29.93 25.45 -14.41
C ASN A 276 29.53 24.58 -13.21
N ILE A 277 29.04 23.37 -13.51
CA ILE A 277 28.66 22.38 -12.47
C ILE A 277 29.91 21.88 -11.72
N SER A 278 31.05 21.75 -12.41
CA SER A 278 32.31 21.28 -11.82
C SER A 278 32.92 22.29 -10.84
N GLY A 279 32.83 23.58 -11.15
CA GLY A 279 33.37 24.65 -10.30
C GLY A 279 32.69 24.74 -8.93
N ARG A 280 31.38 24.42 -8.85
CA ARG A 280 30.69 24.30 -7.56
C ARG A 280 31.28 23.19 -6.69
N GLN A 281 31.57 22.03 -7.29
CA GLN A 281 32.14 20.89 -6.56
C GLN A 281 33.56 21.19 -6.09
N GLU A 282 34.35 21.85 -6.94
CA GLU A 282 35.68 22.34 -6.57
C GLU A 282 35.60 23.32 -5.40
N LEU A 283 34.69 24.31 -5.47
CA LEU A 283 34.49 25.29 -4.42
C LEU A 283 34.09 24.65 -3.08
N LEU A 284 33.20 23.65 -3.10
CA LEU A 284 32.81 22.88 -1.91
C LEU A 284 34.00 22.14 -1.32
N PHE A 285 34.83 21.51 -2.16
CA PHE A 285 36.01 20.78 -1.71
C PHE A 285 37.07 21.70 -1.09
N THR A 286 37.35 22.85 -1.73
CA THR A 286 38.29 23.84 -1.20
C THR A 286 37.78 24.48 0.08
N LEU A 287 36.47 24.75 0.18
CA LEU A 287 35.86 25.28 1.39
C LEU A 287 35.97 24.30 2.56
N GLN A 288 35.75 23.00 2.32
CA GLN A 288 35.95 21.98 3.35
C GLN A 288 37.41 21.90 3.81
N THR A 289 38.35 21.93 2.86
CA THR A 289 39.79 21.94 3.18
C THR A 289 40.16 23.13 4.06
N LEU A 290 39.58 24.30 3.78
CA LEU A 290 39.77 25.50 4.59
C LEU A 290 39.22 25.32 6.02
N LYS A 291 38.01 24.76 6.17
CA LYS A 291 37.39 24.46 7.48
C LYS A 291 38.19 23.47 8.32
N ASP A 292 38.83 22.49 7.70
CA ASP A 292 39.69 21.53 8.41
C ASP A 292 40.99 22.19 8.91
N LEU A 293 41.58 23.09 8.12
CA LEU A 293 42.76 23.87 8.53
C LEU A 293 42.43 24.82 9.67
N ALA A 294 41.28 25.45 9.57
CA ALA A 294 40.65 26.33 10.52
C ALA A 294 40.46 25.70 11.90
N GLU A 295 39.86 24.50 11.96
CA GLU A 295 39.70 23.74 13.20
C GLU A 295 41.05 23.46 13.87
N LYS A 296 42.08 23.21 13.06
CA LYS A 296 43.43 22.88 13.54
C LYS A 296 44.23 24.09 14.02
N TYR A 297 44.08 25.25 13.38
CA TYR A 297 44.95 26.41 13.58
C TYR A 297 44.22 27.65 14.14
N GLY A 298 42.90 27.58 14.36
CA GLY A 298 42.07 28.62 14.98
C GLY A 298 41.26 29.46 13.97
N THR A 299 40.15 30.04 14.42
CA THR A 299 39.06 30.54 13.55
C THR A 299 39.07 32.05 13.27
N ASP A 300 39.97 32.77 13.93
CA ASP A 300 39.84 34.21 14.20
C ASP A 300 39.83 35.14 12.96
N ASP A 301 40.18 34.66 11.75
CA ASP A 301 40.45 35.50 10.57
C ASP A 301 39.67 35.13 9.27
N TYR A 302 38.86 34.06 9.25
CA TYR A 302 38.20 33.61 8.00
C TYR A 302 36.68 33.39 8.12
N ASP A 303 36.09 33.45 9.32
CA ASP A 303 34.67 33.12 9.55
C ASP A 303 33.71 33.96 8.68
N ALA A 304 34.01 35.25 8.46
CA ALA A 304 33.22 36.11 7.59
C ALA A 304 33.29 35.73 6.09
N GLN A 305 34.45 35.26 5.63
CA GLN A 305 34.66 34.83 4.24
C GLN A 305 33.96 33.49 4.00
N VAL A 306 34.05 32.57 4.96
CA VAL A 306 33.33 31.29 4.91
C VAL A 306 31.82 31.54 4.87
N ALA A 307 31.29 32.40 5.73
CA ALA A 307 29.87 32.73 5.72
C ALA A 307 29.39 33.33 4.39
N GLU A 308 30.20 34.19 3.75
CA GLU A 308 29.89 34.75 2.44
C GLU A 308 29.81 33.66 1.35
N ILE A 309 30.77 32.74 1.35
CA ILE A 309 30.84 31.64 0.37
C ILE A 309 29.73 30.60 0.62
N GLU A 310 29.43 30.30 1.88
CA GLU A 310 28.31 29.42 2.25
C GLU A 310 26.98 30.01 1.78
N LYS A 311 26.76 31.30 1.99
CA LYS A 311 25.58 32.00 1.47
C LYS A 311 25.52 31.95 -0.06
N LEU A 312 26.66 32.13 -0.74
CA LEU A 312 26.70 32.01 -2.20
C LEU A 312 26.26 30.59 -2.64
N LEU A 313 26.75 29.54 -1.96
CA LEU A 313 26.44 28.14 -2.24
C LEU A 313 24.96 27.76 -2.03
N GLU A 314 24.18 28.57 -1.29
CA GLU A 314 22.73 28.40 -1.16
C GLU A 314 21.99 28.55 -2.50
N ASN A 315 22.58 29.27 -3.47
CA ASN A 315 22.05 29.37 -4.84
C ASN A 315 22.09 28.04 -5.61
N GLY A 316 22.65 26.97 -5.03
CA GLY A 316 22.70 25.65 -5.66
C GLY A 316 23.52 25.68 -6.94
N ASP A 317 22.93 25.25 -8.05
CA ASP A 317 23.61 25.25 -9.36
C ASP A 317 23.55 26.61 -10.08
N ALA A 318 22.84 27.60 -9.51
CA ALA A 318 22.73 28.95 -10.03
C ALA A 318 23.95 29.83 -9.65
N LEU A 319 25.15 29.32 -9.86
CA LEU A 319 26.42 30.00 -9.59
C LEU A 319 27.06 30.49 -10.88
N LEU A 320 27.59 31.72 -10.84
CA LEU A 320 28.35 32.28 -11.95
C LEU A 320 29.82 31.90 -11.83
N GLN A 321 30.47 31.77 -12.99
CA GLN A 321 31.91 31.51 -13.07
C GLN A 321 32.73 32.52 -12.27
N THR A 322 32.41 33.80 -12.40
CA THR A 322 33.10 34.89 -11.71
C THR A 322 32.96 34.81 -10.20
N GLU A 323 31.78 34.45 -9.69
CA GLU A 323 31.55 34.29 -8.25
C GLU A 323 32.36 33.11 -7.68
N ILE A 324 32.48 32.02 -8.45
CA ILE A 324 33.31 30.87 -8.09
C ILE A 324 34.78 31.28 -8.04
N GLU A 325 35.29 31.95 -9.08
CA GLU A 325 36.69 32.40 -9.15
C GLU A 325 37.06 33.39 -8.03
N GLU A 326 36.17 34.34 -7.74
CA GLU A 326 36.32 35.27 -6.62
C GLU A 326 36.34 34.54 -5.28
N SER A 327 35.47 33.54 -5.10
CA SER A 327 35.39 32.74 -3.88
C SER A 327 36.63 31.87 -3.68
N ILE A 328 37.12 31.22 -4.73
CA ILE A 328 38.39 30.46 -4.69
C ILE A 328 39.54 31.37 -4.29
N THR A 329 39.63 32.56 -4.89
CA THR A 329 40.67 33.53 -4.54
C THR A 329 40.62 33.95 -3.07
N LYS A 330 39.41 34.09 -2.49
CA LYS A 330 39.24 34.36 -1.05
C LYS A 330 39.70 33.17 -0.20
N ILE A 331 39.33 31.95 -0.58
CA ILE A 331 39.75 30.72 0.09
C ILE A 331 41.27 30.58 0.09
N ASP A 332 41.93 30.80 -1.05
CA ASP A 332 43.39 30.68 -1.17
C ASP A 332 44.12 31.65 -0.23
N ARG A 333 43.62 32.87 -0.09
CA ARG A 333 44.17 33.86 0.86
C ARG A 333 43.97 33.44 2.31
N ALA A 334 42.79 32.91 2.64
CA ALA A 334 42.48 32.40 3.98
C ALA A 334 43.35 31.18 4.33
N GLU A 335 43.48 30.25 3.39
CA GLU A 335 44.33 29.07 3.51
C GLU A 335 45.79 29.47 3.77
N ALA A 336 46.33 30.41 2.99
CA ALA A 336 47.69 30.90 3.18
C ALA A 336 47.92 31.45 4.59
N THR A 337 46.96 32.23 5.11
CA THR A 337 47.00 32.79 6.47
C THR A 337 47.01 31.70 7.53
N LEU A 338 46.10 30.71 7.43
CA LEU A 338 46.01 29.60 8.39
C LEU A 338 47.26 28.72 8.38
N ILE A 339 47.80 28.43 7.20
CA ILE A 339 49.03 27.64 7.06
C ILE A 339 50.22 28.40 7.65
N LYS A 340 50.31 29.72 7.44
CA LYS A 340 51.34 30.55 8.06
C LYS A 340 51.23 30.53 9.59
N LYS A 341 50.02 30.63 10.14
CA LYS A 341 49.76 30.46 11.59
C LYS A 341 50.21 29.09 12.08
N GLY A 342 49.86 28.02 11.37
CA GLY A 342 50.29 26.66 11.66
C GLY A 342 51.82 26.49 11.62
N LEU A 343 52.49 27.10 10.65
CA LEU A 343 53.95 27.10 10.54
C LEU A 343 54.59 27.82 11.74
N ASN A 344 54.07 28.98 12.12
CA ASN A 344 54.55 29.73 13.29
C ASN A 344 54.41 28.92 14.59
N LEU A 345 53.27 28.24 14.78
CA LEU A 345 53.05 27.34 15.92
C LEU A 345 54.03 26.17 15.90
N ALA A 346 54.22 25.53 14.74
CA ALA A 346 55.13 24.40 14.61
C ALA A 346 56.60 24.77 14.88
N ILE A 347 57.03 25.96 14.44
CA ILE A 347 58.37 26.51 14.73
C ILE A 347 58.51 26.77 16.22
N THR A 348 57.51 27.40 16.84
CA THR A 348 57.50 27.69 18.28
C THR A 348 57.59 26.40 19.11
N ASP A 349 56.76 25.41 18.78
CA ASP A 349 56.81 24.08 19.39
C ASP A 349 58.20 23.43 19.24
N ALA A 350 58.80 23.53 18.05
CA ALA A 350 60.10 22.94 17.76
C ALA A 350 61.26 23.64 18.49
N ASP A 351 61.20 24.97 18.64
CA ASP A 351 62.17 25.76 19.42
C ASP A 351 62.17 25.38 20.92
N HIS A 352 61.04 24.88 21.42
CA HIS A 352 60.89 24.45 22.82
C HIS A 352 61.19 22.96 23.08
N LEU A 353 61.60 22.19 22.06
CA LEU A 353 61.92 20.78 22.25
C LEU A 353 63.15 20.60 23.14
N ASP A 354 63.01 19.82 24.21
CA ASP A 354 64.16 19.31 24.98
C ASP A 354 64.84 18.18 24.19
N LEU A 355 66.07 18.45 23.74
CA LEU A 355 66.86 17.53 22.95
C LEU A 355 67.96 16.84 23.77
N ASN A 356 67.92 16.96 25.11
CA ASN A 356 68.84 16.23 25.97
C ASN A 356 68.63 14.70 25.86
N GLY A 357 69.72 13.96 25.73
CA GLY A 357 69.69 12.50 25.63
C GLY A 357 69.54 11.95 24.20
N TYR A 358 69.49 12.80 23.18
CA TYR A 358 69.48 12.38 21.76
C TYR A 358 70.89 12.45 21.13
N THR A 359 71.09 11.75 20.00
CA THR A 359 72.37 11.74 19.27
C THR A 359 72.64 13.08 18.59
N ALA A 360 73.93 13.40 18.38
CA ALA A 360 74.34 14.62 17.67
C ALA A 360 73.68 14.73 16.28
N ASP A 361 73.62 13.64 15.52
CA ASP A 361 72.98 13.60 14.20
C ASP A 361 71.48 13.92 14.27
N THR A 362 70.78 13.42 15.29
CA THR A 362 69.35 13.70 15.48
C THR A 362 69.14 15.18 15.82
N VAL A 363 69.94 15.72 16.73
CA VAL A 363 69.88 17.13 17.12
C VAL A 363 70.16 18.04 15.92
N GLN A 364 71.16 17.68 15.10
CA GLN A 364 71.49 18.46 13.90
C GLN A 364 70.37 18.41 12.86
N ALA A 365 69.75 17.25 12.62
CA ALA A 365 68.62 17.12 11.72
C ALA A 365 67.42 17.98 12.14
N VAL A 366 67.14 18.06 13.46
CA VAL A 366 66.09 18.95 13.99
C VAL A 366 66.43 20.42 13.74
N ARG A 367 67.66 20.83 14.02
CA ARG A 367 68.12 22.21 13.80
C ARG A 367 68.07 22.61 12.33
N ASP A 368 68.52 21.74 11.43
CA ASP A 368 68.50 22.00 9.99
C ASP A 368 67.07 22.15 9.45
N ALA A 369 66.13 21.34 9.95
CA ALA A 369 64.72 21.44 9.56
C ALA A 369 64.06 22.72 10.11
N LEU A 370 64.39 23.08 11.36
CA LEU A 370 63.91 24.31 11.98
C LEU A 370 64.42 25.55 11.27
N GLU A 371 65.71 25.57 10.89
CA GLU A 371 66.30 26.66 10.12
C GLU A 371 65.61 26.82 8.77
N LYS A 372 65.40 25.72 8.03
CA LYS A 372 64.65 25.74 6.77
C LYS A 372 63.23 26.28 6.94
N ALA A 373 62.55 25.93 8.03
CA ALA A 373 61.21 26.45 8.30
C ALA A 373 61.22 27.95 8.64
N LYS A 374 62.20 28.43 9.43
CA LYS A 374 62.38 29.85 9.74
C LYS A 374 62.71 30.68 8.50
N VAL A 375 63.48 30.13 7.57
CA VAL A 375 63.73 30.77 6.25
C VAL A 375 62.43 30.93 5.47
N VAL A 376 61.55 29.93 5.45
CA VAL A 376 60.24 30.06 4.78
C VAL A 376 59.33 31.05 5.50
N GLN A 377 59.35 31.06 6.85
CA GLN A 377 58.57 31.98 7.67
C GLN A 377 58.93 33.46 7.43
N SER A 378 60.22 33.75 7.20
CA SER A 378 60.72 35.13 7.03
C SER A 378 60.53 35.69 5.62
N LYS A 379 60.20 34.84 4.63
CA LYS A 379 59.86 35.28 3.27
C LYS A 379 58.48 35.96 3.27
N GLU A 380 58.43 37.18 2.74
CA GLU A 380 57.19 37.94 2.58
C GLU A 380 56.29 37.31 1.50
N ASP A 381 56.90 36.77 0.44
CA ASP A 381 56.26 36.17 -0.74
C ASP A 381 56.23 34.62 -0.71
N ALA A 382 56.36 34.02 0.48
CA ALA A 382 56.33 32.56 0.62
C ALA A 382 55.06 31.96 0.00
N THR A 383 55.23 31.00 -0.90
CA THR A 383 54.09 30.32 -1.53
C THR A 383 53.40 29.36 -0.54
N VAL A 384 52.10 29.11 -0.76
CA VAL A 384 51.35 28.08 0.01
C VAL A 384 52.05 26.73 -0.03
N SER A 385 52.61 26.34 -1.17
CA SER A 385 53.35 25.08 -1.32
C SER A 385 54.63 25.05 -0.48
N GLU A 386 55.44 26.11 -0.49
CA GLU A 386 56.63 26.20 0.36
C GLU A 386 56.28 26.12 1.84
N MET A 387 55.23 26.84 2.27
CA MET A 387 54.76 26.82 3.65
C MET A 387 54.22 25.44 4.05
N LYS A 388 53.43 24.77 3.20
CA LYS A 388 52.96 23.39 3.42
C LYS A 388 54.13 22.41 3.56
N ILE A 389 55.15 22.50 2.69
CA ILE A 389 56.34 21.65 2.76
C ILE A 389 57.11 21.87 4.06
N ALA A 390 57.31 23.12 4.48
CA ALA A 390 57.95 23.46 5.75
C ALA A 390 57.14 22.92 6.95
N LEU A 391 55.83 23.14 6.92
CA LEU A 391 54.88 22.70 7.94
C LEU A 391 54.77 21.18 8.03
N GLN A 392 54.94 20.44 6.94
CA GLN A 392 54.98 18.98 6.97
C GLN A 392 56.26 18.46 7.63
N LYS A 393 57.41 19.11 7.45
CA LYS A 393 58.70 18.59 7.96
C LYS A 393 58.85 18.65 9.48
N LEU A 394 58.23 19.63 10.15
CA LEU A 394 58.40 19.84 11.61
C LEU A 394 57.62 18.82 12.49
N PRO A 395 56.36 18.46 12.21
CA PRO A 395 55.61 17.47 13.00
C PRO A 395 56.19 16.04 12.92
N PHE A 396 56.79 15.66 11.79
CA PHE A 396 57.48 14.36 11.66
C PHE A 396 58.66 14.26 12.63
N ILE A 397 59.34 15.37 12.93
CA ILE A 397 60.43 15.41 13.90
C ILE A 397 59.88 15.18 15.31
N ARG A 398 58.75 15.77 15.68
CA ARG A 398 58.10 15.52 16.98
C ARG A 398 57.65 14.07 17.14
N GLN A 399 57.03 13.47 16.12
CA GLN A 399 56.63 12.05 16.16
C GLN A 399 57.85 11.11 16.22
N LEU A 400 58.90 11.41 15.45
CA LEU A 400 60.15 10.65 15.46
C LEU A 400 60.84 10.73 16.83
N LEU A 401 60.92 11.93 17.43
CA LEU A 401 61.46 12.13 18.78
C LEU A 401 60.63 11.39 19.83
N PHE A 402 59.31 11.41 19.74
CA PHE A 402 58.43 10.64 20.63
C PHE A 402 58.70 9.12 20.53
N MET A 403 58.83 8.59 19.31
CA MET A 403 59.16 7.18 19.08
C MET A 403 60.55 6.82 19.62
N ILE A 404 61.56 7.67 19.39
CA ILE A 404 62.93 7.46 19.89
C ILE A 404 62.96 7.54 21.42
N SER A 405 62.31 8.52 22.04
CA SER A 405 62.14 8.63 23.50
C SER A 405 61.52 7.38 24.11
N ARG A 406 60.48 6.84 23.47
CA ARG A 406 59.84 5.60 23.90
C ARG A 406 60.81 4.41 23.81
N GLN A 407 61.55 4.28 22.71
CA GLN A 407 62.54 3.22 22.54
C GLN A 407 63.72 3.33 23.53
N ILE A 408 64.16 4.55 23.87
CA ILE A 408 65.19 4.80 24.89
C ILE A 408 64.67 4.35 26.26
N LYS A 409 63.48 4.77 26.68
CA LYS A 409 62.85 4.34 27.95
C LYS A 409 62.68 2.82 28.04
N GLU A 410 62.28 2.16 26.94
CA GLU A 410 62.16 0.70 26.87
C GLU A 410 63.53 -0.02 26.95
N LYS A 411 64.61 0.60 26.46
CA LYS A 411 65.97 0.07 26.59
C LYS A 411 66.53 0.30 27.99
N GLU A 412 66.38 1.50 28.55
CA GLU A 412 66.81 1.83 29.91
C GLU A 412 66.10 0.98 30.96
N GLY A 413 64.78 0.75 30.82
CA GLY A 413 64.05 -0.19 31.69
C GLY A 413 64.54 -1.63 31.59
N ARG A 414 65.00 -2.07 30.42
CA ARG A 414 65.65 -3.38 30.23
C ARG A 414 67.05 -3.45 30.83
N TYR A 415 67.84 -2.38 30.71
CA TYR A 415 69.17 -2.28 31.34
C TYR A 415 69.07 -2.20 32.87
N ALA A 416 68.16 -1.39 33.43
CA ALA A 416 67.92 -1.32 34.86
C ALA A 416 67.48 -2.66 35.47
N LYS A 417 66.67 -3.45 34.76
CA LYS A 417 66.33 -4.84 35.13
C LYS A 417 67.56 -5.76 35.14
N LYS A 418 68.46 -5.65 34.14
CA LYS A 418 69.71 -6.43 34.09
C LYS A 418 70.71 -6.04 35.19
N THR A 419 70.78 -4.77 35.56
CA THR A 419 71.66 -4.29 36.65
C THR A 419 71.15 -4.73 38.03
N LYS A 420 69.83 -4.73 38.26
CA LYS A 420 69.24 -5.35 39.47
C LYS A 420 69.45 -6.87 39.54
N LEU A 421 69.55 -7.56 38.40
CA LEU A 421 69.82 -9.00 38.34
C LEU A 421 71.30 -9.36 38.59
N LYS A 422 72.20 -8.39 38.68
CA LYS A 422 73.65 -8.58 38.96
C LYS A 422 74.06 -8.18 40.38
N ILE A 423 73.12 -7.75 41.23
CA ILE A 423 73.38 -7.35 42.63
C ILE A 423 72.52 -8.20 43.61
N LEU A 424 72.18 -9.44 43.23
CA LEU A 424 71.55 -10.43 44.12
C LEU A 424 72.38 -11.70 44.18
#